data_AF-A0A7W8V0I8-F1
#
_entry.id   AF-A0A7W8V0I8-F1
#
_cell.length_a   1.000
_cell.length_b   1.000
_cell.length_c   1.000
_cell.angle_alpha   90.00
_cell.angle_beta   90.00
_cell.angle_gamma   90.00
#
_symmetry.space_group_name_H-M   'P 1'
#
loop_
_entity.id
_entity.type
_entity.pdbx_description
1 polymer ?
#
loop_
_entity_poly.entity_id
_entity_poly.type
_entity_poly.pdbx_seq_one_letter_code
_entity_poly.pdbx_strand_id
1 'polypeptide(L)'
;MTERNADRNLIPNDVVSRTVDGASPVRAWREHLGFTQADIAARLGISQSAYAQQENSDRLRKSSREKIAAALGISAKQLDF
;
A
#
# COMPACT_ATOMS: atom_id res chain seq x y z
N MET A 1 -14.71 21.61 -3.10
CA MET A 1 -13.44 22.21 -2.63
C MET A 1 -12.35 21.19 -2.93
N THR A 2 -11.37 21.61 -3.72
CA THR A 2 -10.46 20.75 -4.48
C THR A 2 -9.12 20.64 -3.74
N GLU A 3 -8.96 19.60 -2.92
CA GLU A 3 -7.70 19.28 -2.23
C GLU A 3 -7.38 17.79 -2.41
N ARG A 4 -6.99 17.37 -3.61
CA ARG A 4 -6.64 15.96 -3.90
C ARG A 4 -5.32 15.76 -4.65
N ASN A 5 -4.50 16.80 -4.84
CA ASN A 5 -3.32 16.71 -5.71
C ASN A 5 -1.98 17.01 -5.02
N ALA A 6 -1.94 17.83 -3.96
CA ALA A 6 -0.70 18.12 -3.23
C ALA A 6 -0.26 16.96 -2.30
N ASP A 7 -1.20 16.16 -1.81
CA ASP A 7 -0.96 15.07 -0.84
C ASP A 7 -0.48 13.76 -1.46
N ARG A 8 -0.48 13.67 -2.81
CA ARG A 8 -0.11 12.45 -3.56
C ARG A 8 1.35 12.00 -3.38
N ASN A 9 2.16 12.80 -2.71
CA ASN A 9 3.56 12.52 -2.45
C ASN A 9 3.92 12.59 -0.96
N LEU A 10 2.95 12.82 -0.07
CA LEU A 10 3.17 12.86 1.38
C LEU A 10 3.04 11.45 1.95
N ILE A 11 4.04 11.02 2.71
CA ILE A 11 4.01 9.75 3.44
C ILE A 11 3.79 10.11 4.92
N PRO A 12 2.69 9.68 5.56
CA PRO A 12 2.45 9.94 6.96
C PRO A 12 3.55 9.39 7.85
N ASN A 13 3.89 10.09 8.93
CA ASN A 13 4.93 9.64 9.86
C ASN A 13 4.62 8.26 10.47
N ASP A 14 3.34 7.94 10.70
CA ASP A 14 2.92 6.62 11.20
C ASP A 14 3.29 5.50 10.20
N VAL A 15 3.13 5.75 8.90
CA VAL A 15 3.54 4.80 7.86
C VAL A 15 5.06 4.61 7.89
N VAL A 16 5.82 5.70 7.97
CA VAL A 16 7.30 5.64 8.04
C VAL A 16 7.76 4.90 9.30
N SER A 17 7.18 5.21 10.47
CA SER A 17 7.53 4.55 11.73
C SER A 17 7.33 3.04 11.62
N ARG A 18 6.18 2.59 11.11
CA ARG A 18 5.91 1.16 10.90
C ARG A 18 6.90 0.50 9.95
N THR A 19 7.33 1.20 8.90
CA THR A 19 8.33 0.67 7.98
C THR A 19 9.72 0.57 8.62
N VAL A 20 10.07 1.51 9.50
CA VAL A 20 11.30 1.44 10.33
C VAL A 20 11.22 0.26 11.30
N ASP A 21 10.04 -0.05 11.82
CA ASP A 21 9.79 -1.24 12.67
C ASP A 21 9.75 -2.56 11.87
N GLY A 22 10.01 -2.53 10.56
CA GLY A 22 10.12 -3.71 9.70
C GLY A 22 8.85 -4.11 8.94
N ALA A 23 7.79 -3.30 8.98
CA ALA A 23 6.64 -3.51 8.10
C ALA A 23 6.98 -3.15 6.65
N SER A 24 6.43 -3.88 5.68
CA SER A 24 6.52 -3.45 4.29
C SER A 24 5.73 -2.15 4.07
N PRO A 25 6.13 -1.26 3.13
CA PRO A 25 5.37 -0.06 2.80
C PRO A 25 3.90 -0.33 2.48
N VAL A 26 3.64 -1.44 1.79
CA VAL A 26 2.28 -1.92 1.46
C VAL A 26 1.48 -2.19 2.74
N ARG A 27 2.07 -2.94 3.68
CA ARG A 27 1.43 -3.25 4.96
C ARG A 27 1.17 -1.99 5.79
N ALA A 28 2.17 -1.13 5.90
CA ALA A 28 2.09 0.11 6.67
C ALA A 28 0.95 1.00 6.16
N TRP A 29 0.83 1.20 4.84
CA TRP A 29 -0.27 1.94 4.23
C TRP A 29 -1.62 1.27 4.40
N ARG A 30 -1.69 -0.05 4.23
CA ARG A 30 -2.93 -0.82 4.42
C ARG A 30 -3.48 -0.62 5.84
N GLU A 31 -2.63 -0.78 6.85
CA GLU A 31 -2.99 -0.62 8.26
C GLU A 31 -3.35 0.83 8.59
N HIS A 32 -2.58 1.80 8.07
CA HIS A 32 -2.86 3.23 8.26
C HIS A 32 -4.22 3.64 7.69
N LEU A 33 -4.61 3.07 6.55
CA LEU A 33 -5.90 3.32 5.90
C LEU A 33 -7.04 2.45 6.45
N GLY A 34 -6.77 1.59 7.44
CA GLY A 34 -7.78 0.74 8.09
C GLY A 34 -8.26 -0.44 7.24
N PHE A 35 -7.52 -0.85 6.22
CA PHE A 35 -7.88 -1.99 5.37
C PHE A 35 -7.36 -3.32 5.92
N THR A 36 -8.13 -4.39 5.72
CA THR A 36 -7.65 -5.76 5.91
C THR A 36 -7.00 -6.30 4.63
N GLN A 37 -6.27 -7.40 4.74
CA GLN A 37 -5.73 -8.09 3.56
C GLN A 37 -6.85 -8.58 2.63
N ALA A 38 -8.00 -8.97 3.19
CA ALA A 38 -9.16 -9.40 2.42
C ALA A 38 -9.78 -8.24 1.62
N ASP A 39 -9.85 -7.04 2.20
CA ASP A 39 -10.38 -5.85 1.51
C ASP A 39 -9.56 -5.52 0.27
N ILE A 40 -8.23 -5.50 0.39
CA ILE A 40 -7.35 -5.18 -0.73
C ILE A 40 -7.34 -6.32 -1.75
N ALA A 41 -7.33 -7.57 -1.31
CA ALA A 41 -7.42 -8.72 -2.20
C ALA A 41 -8.71 -8.70 -3.05
N ALA A 42 -9.85 -8.38 -2.43
CA ALA A 42 -11.13 -8.23 -3.12
C ALA A 42 -11.08 -7.11 -4.17
N ARG A 43 -10.48 -5.95 -3.85
CA ARG A 43 -10.29 -4.84 -4.80
C ARG A 43 -9.40 -5.20 -5.97
N LEU A 44 -8.43 -6.09 -5.75
CA LEU A 44 -7.49 -6.57 -6.77
C LEU A 44 -8.04 -7.76 -7.57
N GLY A 45 -9.15 -8.36 -7.16
CA GLY A 45 -9.69 -9.58 -7.76
C GLY A 45 -8.78 -10.80 -7.59
N ILE A 46 -8.01 -10.88 -6.49
CA ILE A 46 -7.12 -12.00 -6.17
C ILE A 46 -7.51 -12.62 -4.82
N SER A 47 -6.95 -13.79 -4.50
CA SER A 47 -7.14 -14.40 -3.18
C SER A 47 -6.40 -13.62 -2.09
N GLN A 48 -6.91 -13.64 -0.85
CA GLN A 48 -6.24 -13.05 0.31
C GLN A 48 -4.81 -13.58 0.46
N SER A 49 -4.60 -14.88 0.28
CA SER A 49 -3.27 -15.51 0.36
C SER A 49 -2.33 -15.00 -0.73
N ALA A 50 -2.81 -14.78 -1.95
CA ALA A 50 -2.01 -14.19 -3.02
C ALA A 50 -1.61 -12.74 -2.71
N TYR A 51 -2.52 -11.96 -2.11
CA TYR A 51 -2.20 -10.62 -1.65
C TYR A 51 -1.20 -10.64 -0.49
N ALA A 52 -1.37 -11.54 0.49
CA ALA A 52 -0.43 -11.68 1.61
C ALA A 52 0.99 -12.04 1.15
N GLN A 53 1.12 -12.88 0.11
CA GLN A 53 2.41 -13.17 -0.52
C GLN A 53 3.03 -11.92 -1.18
N GLN A 54 2.21 -11.07 -1.82
CA GLN A 54 2.69 -9.80 -2.34
C GLN A 54 3.10 -8.84 -1.21
N GLU A 55 2.30 -8.71 -0.15
CA GLU A 55 2.60 -7.82 0.97
C GLU A 55 3.93 -8.15 1.66
N ASN A 56 4.33 -9.43 1.70
CA ASN A 56 5.58 -9.89 2.30
C ASN A 56 6.76 -9.93 1.30
N SER A 57 6.56 -9.58 0.04
CA SER A 57 7.61 -9.66 -0.97
C SER A 57 8.49 -8.40 -0.95
N ASP A 58 9.78 -8.54 -0.65
CA ASP A 58 10.75 -7.44 -0.58
C ASP A 58 10.86 -6.61 -1.87
N ARG A 59 10.64 -7.24 -3.03
CA ARG A 59 10.69 -6.58 -4.34
C ARG A 59 9.43 -6.82 -5.14
N LEU A 60 8.42 -5.98 -4.91
CA LEU A 60 7.25 -5.97 -5.76
C LEU A 60 7.60 -5.55 -7.18
N ARG A 61 7.13 -6.32 -8.17
CA ARG A 61 7.13 -5.88 -9.57
C ARG A 61 6.38 -4.56 -9.69
N LYS A 62 6.87 -3.66 -10.54
CA LYS A 62 6.26 -2.34 -10.80
C LYS A 62 4.75 -2.43 -11.04
N SER A 63 4.32 -3.35 -11.90
CA SER A 63 2.89 -3.55 -12.20
C SER A 63 2.05 -4.00 -11.00
N SER A 64 2.60 -4.82 -10.10
CA SER A 64 1.89 -5.21 -8.87
C SER A 64 1.80 -4.02 -7.91
N ARG A 65 2.88 -3.25 -7.76
CA ARG A 65 2.91 -2.06 -6.91
C ARG A 65 1.88 -1.02 -7.35
N GLU A 66 1.78 -0.79 -8.67
CA GLU A 66 0.79 0.13 -9.25
C GLU A 66 -0.64 -0.31 -8.97
N LYS A 67 -0.94 -1.61 -9.12
CA LYS A 67 -2.27 -2.16 -8.82
C LYS A 67 -2.61 -2.04 -7.33
N ILE A 68 -1.67 -2.36 -6.44
CA ILE A 68 -1.87 -2.25 -4.99
C ILE A 68 -2.06 -0.78 -4.58
N ALA A 69 -1.24 0.13 -5.10
CA ALA A 69 -1.37 1.56 -4.85
C ALA A 69 -2.75 2.07 -5.27
N ALA A 70 -3.23 1.66 -6.46
CA ALA A 70 -4.56 1.98 -6.94
C ALA A 70 -5.66 1.42 -6.02
N ALA A 71 -5.52 0.17 -5.54
CA ALA A 71 -6.47 -0.44 -4.61
C ALA A 71 -6.50 0.25 -3.23
N LEU A 72 -5.37 0.81 -2.78
CA LEU A 72 -5.24 1.62 -1.57
C LEU A 72 -5.66 3.08 -1.77
N GLY A 73 -5.78 3.55 -3.02
CA GLY A 73 -6.10 4.94 -3.34
C GLY A 73 -4.92 5.91 -3.24
N ILE A 74 -3.69 5.41 -3.31
CA ILE A 74 -2.44 6.17 -3.18
C ILE A 74 -1.61 6.11 -4.48
N SER A 75 -0.53 6.89 -4.54
CA SER A 75 0.44 6.84 -5.64
C SER A 75 1.42 5.67 -5.47
N ALA A 76 1.82 5.02 -6.56
CA ALA A 76 2.81 3.94 -6.52
C ALA A 76 4.17 4.39 -5.99
N LYS A 77 4.49 5.69 -6.09
CA LYS A 77 5.71 6.27 -5.49
C LYS A 77 5.68 6.25 -3.95
N GLN A 78 4.49 6.29 -3.35
CA GLN A 78 4.33 6.18 -1.90
C GLN A 78 4.53 4.75 -1.40
N LEU A 79 4.85 3.79 -2.27
CA LEU A 79 5.23 2.41 -1.92
C LEU A 79 6.68 2.08 -2.31
N ASP A 80 7.46 3.08 -2.70
CA ASP A 80 8.82 2.92 -3.25
C ASP A 80 9.80 3.77 -2.44
N PHE A 81 10.04 3.36 -1.19
CA PHE A 81 10.97 3.99 -0.27
C PHE A 81 11.58 2.94 0.68
#